data_AF-X0VKL2-F1
#
_entry.id   AF-X0VKL2-F1
#
_cell.length_a   1.000
_cell.length_b   1.000
_cell.length_c   1.000
_cell.angle_alpha   90.00
_cell.angle_beta   90.00
_cell.angle_gamma   90.00
#
_symmetry.space_group_name_H-M   'P 1'
#
loop_
_entity.id
_entity.type
_entity.pdbx_description
1 polymer ?
#
loop_
_entity_poly.entity_id
_entity_poly.type
_entity_poly.pdbx_seq_one_letter_code
_entity_poly.pdbx_strand_id
1 'polypeptide(L)' 'MSNEKPAHGTFCWNELVTRDMAGAEKFYTDLLGWKAVDSGMPGMKYTLFKVGDKEVGGLMDMPPDVPQDVSAHWMAYI' A
#
# COMPACT_ATOMS: atom_id res chain seq x y z
N MET A 1 -12.54 8.62 -13.85
CA MET A 1 -11.60 7.49 -14.06
C MET A 1 -12.43 6.35 -14.64
N SER A 2 -11.97 5.67 -15.70
CA SER A 2 -12.73 4.57 -16.29
C SER A 2 -12.83 3.43 -15.28
N ASN A 3 -14.05 2.94 -15.05
CA ASN A 3 -14.37 1.85 -14.14
C ASN A 3 -14.04 0.47 -14.77
N GLU A 4 -13.01 0.42 -15.62
CA GLU A 4 -12.62 -0.79 -16.32
C GLU A 4 -11.82 -1.69 -15.38
N LYS A 5 -12.33 -2.91 -15.19
CA LYS A 5 -11.59 -3.95 -14.50
C LYS A 5 -10.32 -4.25 -15.32
N PRO A 6 -9.15 -4.38 -14.67
CA PRO A 6 -7.94 -4.86 -15.32
C PRO A 6 -8.22 -6.18 -16.05
N ALA A 7 -7.62 -6.37 -17.22
CA ALA A 7 -7.70 -7.65 -17.90
C ALA A 7 -7.06 -8.75 -17.03
N HIS A 8 -7.57 -9.97 -17.14
CA HIS A 8 -7.03 -11.08 -16.35
C HIS A 8 -5.52 -11.28 -16.63
N GLY A 9 -4.72 -11.39 -15.58
CA GLY A 9 -3.27 -11.57 -15.70
C GLY A 9 -2.51 -10.25 -15.90
N THR A 10 -3.13 -9.10 -15.62
CA THR A 10 -2.47 -7.79 -15.71
C THR A 10 -2.27 -7.19 -14.34
N PHE A 11 -1.06 -6.66 -14.11
CA PHE A 11 -0.75 -5.95 -12.88
C PHE A 11 -1.80 -4.87 -12.60
N CYS A 12 -2.40 -4.94 -11.42
CA CYS A 12 -3.50 -4.06 -11.05
C CYS A 12 -3.29 -3.33 -9.73
N TRP A 13 -2.46 -3.86 -8.83
CA TRP A 13 -2.24 -3.26 -7.52
C TRP A 13 -0.91 -3.68 -6.90
N ASN A 14 -0.39 -2.83 -6.01
CA ASN A 14 0.75 -3.14 -5.17
C ASN A 14 0.51 -2.72 -3.72
N GLU A 15 1.03 -3.52 -2.81
CA GLU A 15 0.85 -3.39 -1.37
C GLU A 15 2.21 -3.37 -0.69
N LEU A 16 2.47 -2.36 0.13
CA LEU A 16 3.63 -2.38 1.01
C LEU A 16 3.24 -3.04 2.31
N VAL A 17 3.93 -4.13 2.65
CA VAL A 17 3.81 -4.80 3.94
C VAL A 17 5.02 -4.47 4.78
N THR A 18 4.81 -3.86 5.95
CA THR A 18 5.90 -3.44 6.84
C THR A 18 5.43 -3.40 8.29
N ARG A 19 6.36 -3.60 9.23
CA ARG A 19 6.13 -3.40 10.66
C ARG A 19 6.23 -1.93 11.09
N ASP A 20 6.71 -1.05 10.20
CA ASP A 20 6.83 0.39 10.43
C ASP A 20 6.03 1.16 9.38
N MET A 21 4.70 1.16 9.54
CA MET A 21 3.80 1.89 8.65
C MET A 21 4.06 3.40 8.69
N ALA A 22 4.27 3.97 9.88
CA ALA A 22 4.48 5.42 10.03
C ALA A 22 5.78 5.88 9.36
N GLY A 23 6.86 5.11 9.50
CA GLY A 23 8.11 5.35 8.80
C GLY A 23 7.97 5.22 7.28
N ALA A 24 7.22 4.22 6.81
CA ALA A 24 6.93 4.08 5.38
C ALA A 24 6.11 5.24 4.82
N GLU A 25 5.04 5.66 5.50
CA GLU A 25 4.24 6.83 5.12
C GLU A 25 5.13 8.06 4.96
N LYS A 26 5.89 8.40 6.00
CA LYS A 26 6.81 9.54 6.00
C LYS A 26 7.84 9.44 4.88
N PHE A 27 8.43 8.26 4.69
CA PHE A 27 9.45 8.05 3.66
C PHE A 27 8.92 8.34 2.26
N TYR A 28 7.76 7.78 1.88
CA TYR A 28 7.22 7.97 0.54
C TYR A 28 6.58 9.35 0.35
N THR A 29 6.02 9.96 1.40
CA THR A 29 5.53 11.35 1.32
C THR A 29 6.67 12.32 1.11
N ASP A 30 7.81 12.12 1.78
CA ASP A 30 8.97 13.01 1.68
C ASP A 30 9.75 12.78 0.39
N LEU A 31 9.97 11.52 0.00
CA LEU A 31 10.78 11.17 -1.16
C LEU A 31 10.06 11.41 -2.49
N LEU A 32 8.79 11.01 -2.57
CA LEU A 32 8.03 10.99 -3.82
C LEU A 32 6.91 12.04 -3.87
N GLY A 33 6.64 12.75 -2.77
CA GLY A 33 5.52 13.68 -2.68
C GLY A 33 4.16 12.99 -2.70
N TRP A 34 4.12 11.68 -2.42
CA TRP A 34 2.86 10.94 -2.36
C TRP A 34 2.02 11.39 -1.16
N LYS A 35 0.71 11.27 -1.28
CA LYS A 35 -0.21 11.42 -0.13
C LYS A 35 -0.44 10.05 0.48
N ALA A 36 -0.40 9.96 1.81
CA ALA A 36 -0.86 8.80 2.57
C ALA A 36 -2.23 9.14 3.17
N VAL A 37 -3.24 8.31 2.91
CA VAL A 37 -4.61 8.54 3.37
C VAL A 37 -5.16 7.26 3.98
N ASP A 38 -5.70 7.34 5.20
CA ASP A 38 -6.43 6.22 5.81
C ASP A 38 -7.60 5.82 4.90
N SER A 39 -7.68 4.53 4.56
CA SER A 39 -8.74 4.04 3.68
C SER A 39 -10.12 3.97 4.36
N GLY A 40 -10.18 4.10 5.68
CA GLY A 40 -11.37 3.94 6.50
C GLY A 40 -11.87 2.48 6.59
N MET A 41 -11.03 1.49 6.28
CA MET A 41 -11.45 0.08 6.28
C MET A 41 -11.66 -0.40 7.73
N PRO A 42 -12.88 -0.87 8.10
CA PRO A 42 -13.13 -1.34 9.45
C PRO A 42 -12.28 -2.57 9.80
N GLY A 43 -11.61 -2.54 10.95
CA GLY A 43 -10.88 -3.69 11.49
C GLY A 43 -9.48 -3.92 10.90
N MET A 44 -9.02 -3.08 9.97
CA MET A 44 -7.67 -3.14 9.41
C MET A 44 -7.11 -1.73 9.26
N LYS A 45 -5.90 -1.50 9.78
CA LYS A 45 -5.18 -0.26 9.49
C LYS A 45 -4.61 -0.36 8.08
N TYR A 46 -5.26 0.32 7.14
CA TYR A 46 -4.91 0.31 5.73
C TYR A 46 -4.75 1.74 5.22
N THR A 47 -3.57 2.04 4.68
CA THR A 47 -3.23 3.35 4.14
C THR A 47 -3.19 3.26 2.62
N LEU A 48 -3.87 4.16 1.93
CA LEU A 48 -3.78 4.35 0.49
C LEU A 48 -2.72 5.40 0.16
N PHE A 49 -1.77 5.04 -0.69
CA PHE A 49 -0.88 5.99 -1.32
C PHE A 49 -1.52 6.61 -2.55
N LYS A 50 -1.41 7.94 -2.70
CA LYS A 50 -2.01 8.69 -3.81
C LYS A 50 -1.03 9.65 -4.47
N VAL A 51 -1.13 9.77 -5.80
CA VAL A 51 -0.50 10.81 -6.61
C VAL A 51 -1.63 11.66 -7.21
N GLY A 52 -1.76 12.90 -6.75
CA GLY A 52 -2.97 13.68 -7.01
C GLY A 52 -4.20 12.98 -6.41
N ASP A 53 -5.18 12.67 -7.27
CA ASP A 53 -6.39 11.93 -6.88
C ASP A 53 -6.30 10.43 -7.18
N LYS A 54 -5.26 9.99 -7.91
CA LYS A 54 -5.07 8.60 -8.31
C LYS A 54 -4.44 7.81 -7.17
N GLU A 55 -5.02 6.67 -6.85
CA GLU A 55 -4.45 5.71 -5.91
C GLU A 55 -3.39 4.86 -6.63
N VAL A 56 -2.25 4.67 -5.98
CA VAL A 56 -1.04 4.07 -6.59
C VAL A 56 -0.47 2.90 -5.79
N GLY A 57 -1.09 2.57 -4.66
CA GLY A 57 -0.71 1.42 -3.85
C GLY A 57 -1.32 1.47 -2.46
N GLY A 58 -1.24 0.34 -1.78
CA GLY A 58 -1.60 0.19 -0.38
C GLY A 58 -0.37 0.14 0.52
N LEU A 59 -0.62 0.38 1.81
CA LEU A 59 0.28 0.11 2.90
C LEU A 59 -0.53 -0.55 4.02
N MET A 60 -0.02 -1.69 4.48
CA MET A 60 -0.60 -2.45 5.59
C MET A 60 0.47 -2.90 6.57
N ASP A 61 0.03 -3.14 7.80
CA ASP A 61 0.90 -3.71 8.82
C ASP A 61 1.24 -5.17 8.48
N MET A 62 2.45 -5.58 8.84
CA MET A 62 2.86 -6.97 8.68
C MET A 62 2.13 -7.84 9.71
N PRO A 63 1.42 -8.91 9.29
CA PRO A 63 0.72 -9.78 10.23
C PRO A 63 1.66 -10.34 11.31
N PRO A 64 1.17 -10.49 12.56
CA PRO A 64 2.02 -10.86 13.70
C PRO A 64 2.57 -12.29 13.61
N ASP A 65 1.96 -13.15 12.79
CA ASP A 65 2.40 -14.52 12.52
C ASP A 65 3.52 -14.61 11.48
N VAL A 66 3.87 -13.51 10.80
CA VAL A 66 5.00 -13.47 9.86
C VAL A 66 6.33 -13.47 10.64
N PRO A 67 7.28 -14.38 10.33
CA PRO A 67 8.59 -14.44 10.96
C PRO A 67 9.36 -13.10 10.95
N GLN A 68 10.12 -12.82 12.02
CA GLN A 68 10.78 -11.52 12.24
C GLN A 68 11.89 -11.20 11.24
N ASP A 69 12.47 -12.22 10.62
CA ASP A 69 13.50 -12.11 9.58
C ASP A 69 12.93 -11.71 8.20
N VAL A 70 11.61 -11.83 8.02
CA VAL A 70 10.94 -11.28 6.83
C VAL A 70 10.97 -9.76 6.89
N SER A 71 11.65 -9.17 5.92
CA SER A 71 11.77 -7.72 5.77
C SER A 71 10.54 -7.10 5.12
N ALA A 72 10.40 -5.78 5.26
CA ALA A 72 9.40 -5.02 4.52
C ALA A 72 9.54 -5.25 3.01
N HIS A 73 8.42 -5.42 2.32
CA HIS A 73 8.42 -5.73 0.89
C HIS A 73 7.13 -5.27 0.21
N TRP A 74 7.23 -5.06 -1.10
CA TRP A 74 6.07 -4.82 -1.95
C TRP A 74 5.51 -6.15 -2.45
N MET A 75 4.20 -6.34 -2.32
CA MET A 75 3.46 -7.43 -2.96
C MET A 75 2.70 -6.88 -4.17
N ALA A 76 2.74 -7.61 -5.29
CA ALA A 76 2.06 -7.23 -6.53
C ALA A 76 0.87 -8.15 -6.80
N TYR A 77 -0.24 -7.57 -7.25
CA TYR A 77 -1.44 -8.28 -7.70
C TYR A 77 -1.56 -8.18 -9.22
N ILE A 78 -1.86 -9.32 -9.87
CA ILE A 78 -1.88 -9.53 -11.32
C ILE A 78 -3.18 -10.27 -11.72
#